data_AF-A0A2D2Q6D7-F1
#
_entry.id   AF-A0A2D2Q6D7-F1
#
_cell.length_a   1.000
_cell.length_b   1.000
_cell.length_c   1.000
_cell.angle_alpha   90.00
_cell.angle_beta   90.00
_cell.angle_gamma   90.00
#
_symmetry.space_group_name_H-M   'P 1'
#
loop_
_entity.id
_entity.type
_entity.pdbx_description
1 polymer ?
#
loop_
_entity_poly.entity_id
_entity_poly.type
_entity_poly.pdbx_seq_one_letter_code
_entity_poly.pdbx_strand_id
1 'polypeptide(L)'
;LKLFLKETIKPLHSNNIIFTITPVLGFSLSLMFWGMTSSSNMTYYLLFSLLLFFCMTSLNVYVVLLSGWASNSMYAFLGALRASAQTISYEISMILILLFPAFLQWTFSWNIMYNG
;
A
#
# COMPACT_ATOMS: atom_id res chain seq x y z
N LEU A 1 -5.11 6.83 23.32
CA LEU A 1 -4.81 6.25 24.65
C LEU A 1 -5.50 4.91 24.90
N LYS A 2 -6.81 4.78 24.66
CA LYS A 2 -7.57 3.53 24.94
C LYS A 2 -6.98 2.25 24.34
N LEU A 3 -6.47 2.27 23.10
CA LEU A 3 -5.84 1.11 22.46
C LEU A 3 -4.46 0.76 23.04
N PHE A 4 -3.68 1.76 23.49
CA PHE A 4 -2.35 1.55 24.06
C PHE A 4 -2.39 0.99 25.49
N LEU A 5 -3.48 1.24 26.22
CA LEU A 5 -3.68 0.75 27.59
C LEU A 5 -4.37 -0.63 27.64
N LYS A 6 -4.92 -1.11 26.51
CA LYS A 6 -5.61 -2.39 26.44
C LYS A 6 -4.59 -3.53 26.36
N GLU A 7 -4.86 -4.64 27.06
CA GLU A 7 -4.05 -5.85 26.97
C GLU A 7 -3.91 -6.31 25.52
N THR A 8 -2.67 -6.61 25.11
CA THR A 8 -2.36 -7.08 23.77
C THR A 8 -2.73 -8.56 23.66
N ILE A 9 -3.89 -8.84 23.09
CA ILE A 9 -4.35 -10.21 22.85
C ILE A 9 -3.64 -10.74 21.60
N LYS A 10 -2.65 -11.62 21.78
CA LYS A 10 -2.00 -12.35 20.68
C LYS A 10 -2.58 -13.76 20.58
N PRO A 11 -2.98 -14.25 19.39
CA PRO A 11 -3.47 -15.61 19.24
C PRO A 11 -2.36 -16.64 19.51
N LEU A 12 -2.67 -17.69 20.29
CA LEU A 12 -1.72 -18.75 20.68
C LEU A 12 -1.11 -19.51 19.49
N HIS A 13 -1.87 -19.66 18.40
CA HIS A 13 -1.44 -20.39 17.20
C HIS A 13 -0.86 -19.49 16.09
N SER A 14 -0.66 -18.19 16.33
CA SER A 14 -0.16 -17.25 15.33
C SER A 14 1.35 -17.27 15.18
N ASN A 15 1.85 -16.90 13.99
CA ASN A 15 3.27 -16.66 13.78
C ASN A 15 3.64 -15.28 14.37
N ASN A 16 4.13 -15.29 15.61
CA ASN A 16 4.39 -14.09 16.40
C ASN A 16 5.29 -13.06 15.71
N ILE A 17 6.29 -13.50 14.94
CA ILE A 17 7.26 -12.59 14.28
C ILE A 17 6.59 -11.84 13.13
N ILE A 18 5.88 -12.58 12.28
CA ILE A 18 5.24 -12.00 11.09
C ILE A 18 4.02 -11.16 11.50
N PHE A 19 3.29 -11.60 12.53
CA PHE A 19 2.14 -10.87 13.06
C PHE A 19 2.51 -9.50 13.64
N THR A 20 3.70 -9.34 14.22
CA THR A 20 4.16 -8.04 14.73
C THR A 20 4.79 -7.15 13.65
N ILE A 21 5.47 -7.73 12.65
CA ILE A 21 6.14 -6.97 11.58
C ILE A 21 5.16 -6.46 10.53
N THR A 22 4.13 -7.24 10.19
CA THR A 22 3.12 -6.88 9.17
C THR A 22 2.44 -5.52 9.37
N PRO A 23 1.99 -5.10 10.58
CA PRO A 23 1.43 -3.76 10.77
C PRO A 23 2.48 -2.65 10.60
N VAL A 24 3.75 -2.89 10.96
CA VAL A 24 4.85 -1.93 10.75
C VAL A 24 5.12 -1.75 9.26
N LEU A 25 5.14 -2.85 8.50
CA LEU A 25 5.30 -2.80 7.05
C LEU A 25 4.14 -2.03 6.39
N GLY A 26 2.89 -2.33 6.74
CA GLY A 26 1.73 -1.62 6.20
C GLY A 26 1.75 -0.12 6.49
N PHE A 27 2.14 0.26 7.71
CA PHE A 27 2.30 1.66 8.08
C PHE A 27 3.47 2.34 7.35
N SER A 28 4.58 1.64 7.14
CA SER A 28 5.71 2.18 6.38
C SER A 28 5.34 2.45 4.92
N LEU A 29 4.57 1.54 4.28
CA LEU A 29 4.09 1.75 2.91
C LEU A 29 3.13 2.94 2.81
N SER A 30 2.22 3.10 3.78
CA SER A 30 1.27 4.23 3.76
C SER A 30 1.97 5.57 3.90
N LEU A 31 3.02 5.67 4.72
CA LEU A 31 3.87 6.86 4.80
C LEU A 31 4.62 7.14 3.50
N MET A 32 5.14 6.10 2.83
CA MET A 32 5.79 6.27 1.53
C MET A 32 4.83 6.79 0.46
N PHE A 33 3.57 6.34 0.44
CA PHE A 33 2.55 6.91 -0.46
C PHE A 33 2.35 8.41 -0.24
N TRP A 34 2.30 8.85 1.02
CA TRP A 34 2.14 10.26 1.32
C TRP A 34 3.34 11.09 0.85
N GLY A 35 4.55 10.53 0.97
CA GLY A 35 5.77 11.11 0.40
C GLY A 35 5.80 11.15 -1.14
N MET A 36 4.95 10.44 -1.87
CA MET A 36 4.91 10.59 -3.33
C MET A 36 4.12 11.83 -3.79
N THR A 37 3.28 12.38 -2.91
CA THR A 37 2.32 13.42 -3.30
C THR A 37 3.01 14.74 -3.61
N SER A 38 2.72 15.29 -4.80
CA SER A 38 3.16 16.62 -5.19
C SER A 38 2.35 17.69 -4.45
N SER A 39 3.03 18.64 -3.82
CA SER A 39 2.46 19.84 -3.21
C SER A 39 3.07 21.10 -3.86
N SER A 40 2.49 22.27 -3.61
CA SER A 40 3.01 23.54 -4.15
C SER A 40 4.45 23.84 -3.73
N ASN A 41 4.89 23.33 -2.57
CA ASN A 41 6.24 23.51 -2.02
C ASN A 41 6.98 22.18 -1.87
N MET A 42 7.16 21.45 -2.97
CA MET A 42 7.96 20.20 -2.94
C MET A 42 9.45 20.49 -2.81
N THR A 43 10.09 19.80 -1.86
CA THR A 43 11.55 19.89 -1.62
C THR A 43 12.36 18.92 -2.47
N TYR A 44 11.73 17.89 -3.05
CA TYR A 44 12.37 16.89 -3.90
C TYR A 44 11.59 16.66 -5.20
N TYR A 45 12.33 16.32 -6.25
CA TYR A 45 11.79 16.03 -7.58
C TYR A 45 11.99 14.55 -7.91
N LEU A 46 10.88 13.83 -8.13
CA LEU A 46 10.87 12.41 -8.52
C LEU A 46 10.46 12.27 -9.99
N LEU A 47 11.42 11.89 -10.85
CA LEU A 47 11.24 11.78 -12.30
C LEU A 47 10.21 10.68 -12.69
N PHE A 48 10.22 9.54 -11.99
CA PHE A 48 9.36 8.39 -12.28
C PHE A 48 8.33 8.12 -11.18
N SER A 49 7.76 9.17 -10.59
CA SER A 49 6.86 9.04 -9.44
C SER A 49 5.58 8.24 -9.75
N LEU A 50 5.04 8.29 -10.97
CA LEU A 50 3.89 7.47 -11.38
C LEU A 50 4.22 5.98 -11.45
N LEU A 51 5.40 5.63 -11.96
CA LEU A 51 5.84 4.23 -11.99
C LEU A 51 6.08 3.68 -10.58
N LEU A 52 6.69 4.51 -9.72
CA LEU A 52 6.95 4.17 -8.33
C LEU A 52 5.63 3.94 -7.58
N PHE A 53 4.61 4.75 -7.84
CA PHE A 53 3.28 4.53 -7.29
C PHE A 53 2.73 3.12 -7.60
N PHE A 54 2.84 2.65 -8.85
CA PHE A 54 2.40 1.29 -9.23
C PHE A 54 3.21 0.18 -8.53
N CYS A 55 4.52 0.36 -8.37
CA CYS A 55 5.34 -0.57 -7.60
C CYS A 55 4.90 -0.64 -6.13
N MET A 56 4.55 0.49 -5.51
CA MET A 56 4.15 0.52 -4.11
C MET A 56 2.75 -0.06 -3.89
N THR A 57 1.82 0.13 -4.82
CA THR A 57 0.47 -0.47 -4.72
C THR A 57 0.56 -1.98 -4.77
N SER A 58 1.30 -2.53 -5.75
CA SER A 58 1.51 -3.98 -5.86
C SER A 58 2.19 -4.58 -4.61
N LEU A 59 3.10 -3.85 -3.96
CA LEU A 59 3.70 -4.27 -2.69
C LEU A 59 2.70 -4.36 -1.53
N ASN A 60 1.68 -3.50 -1.50
CA ASN A 60 0.69 -3.44 -0.43
C ASN A 60 -0.17 -4.72 -0.35
N VAL A 61 -0.45 -5.35 -1.50
CA VAL A 61 -1.17 -6.64 -1.57
C VAL A 61 -0.48 -7.72 -0.74
N TYR A 62 0.86 -7.75 -0.75
CA TYR A 62 1.63 -8.72 0.03
C TYR A 62 1.51 -8.49 1.53
N VAL A 63 1.41 -7.24 1.98
CA VAL A 63 1.20 -6.93 3.40
C VAL A 63 -0.14 -7.52 3.88
N VAL A 64 -1.20 -7.36 3.07
CA VAL A 64 -2.53 -7.91 3.38
C VAL A 64 -2.49 -9.44 3.44
N LEU A 65 -1.88 -10.10 2.45
CA LEU A 65 -1.74 -11.55 2.43
C LEU A 65 -0.94 -12.10 3.62
N LEU A 66 0.21 -11.48 3.92
CA LEU A 66 1.07 -11.87 5.04
C LEU A 66 0.34 -11.72 6.39
N SER A 67 -0.46 -10.66 6.56
CA SER A 67 -1.24 -10.46 7.79
C SER A 67 -2.28 -11.56 8.01
N GLY A 68 -2.96 -12.00 6.94
CA GLY A 68 -3.92 -13.10 6.99
C GLY A 68 -3.26 -14.43 7.33
N TRP A 69 -2.15 -14.74 6.65
CA TRP A 69 -1.39 -15.96 6.89
C TRP A 69 -0.78 -16.02 8.30
N ALA A 70 -0.25 -14.90 8.80
CA ALA A 70 0.38 -14.84 10.13
C ALA A 70 -0.59 -15.16 11.28
N SER A 71 -1.90 -14.89 11.11
CA SER A 71 -2.92 -15.15 12.12
C SER A 71 -3.27 -16.64 12.31
N ASN A 72 -2.85 -17.51 11.37
CA ASN A 72 -3.08 -18.95 11.39
C ASN A 72 -4.55 -19.38 11.62
N SER A 73 -5.52 -18.59 11.16
CA SER A 73 -6.94 -18.95 11.19
C SER A 73 -7.51 -19.00 9.77
N MET A 74 -8.27 -20.06 9.48
CA MET A 74 -8.81 -20.30 8.13
C MET A 74 -9.69 -19.14 7.64
N TYR A 75 -10.49 -18.55 8.54
CA TYR A 75 -11.36 -17.41 8.20
C TYR A 75 -10.58 -16.13 7.92
N ALA A 76 -9.55 -15.81 8.71
CA ALA A 76 -8.74 -14.62 8.45
C ALA A 76 -7.94 -14.78 7.16
N PHE A 77 -7.46 -15.99 6.85
CA PHE A 77 -6.78 -16.28 5.60
C PHE A 77 -7.72 -16.14 4.38
N LEU A 78 -8.94 -16.68 4.46
CA LEU A 78 -9.96 -16.49 3.43
C LEU A 78 -10.33 -15.00 3.25
N GLY A 79 -10.45 -14.25 4.36
CA GLY A 79 -10.66 -12.81 4.33
C GLY A 79 -9.53 -12.06 3.62
N ALA A 80 -8.28 -12.40 3.94
CA ALA A 80 -7.10 -11.81 3.29
C ALA A 80 -7.03 -12.14 1.80
N LEU A 81 -7.36 -13.37 1.39
CA LEU A 81 -7.43 -13.77 -0.02
C LEU A 81 -8.50 -12.99 -0.79
N ARG A 82 -9.66 -12.76 -0.18
CA ARG A 82 -10.73 -11.94 -0.79
C ARG A 82 -10.30 -10.49 -0.93
N ALA A 83 -9.70 -9.92 0.11
CA ALA A 83 -9.19 -8.56 0.08
C ALA A 83 -8.08 -8.40 -0.98
N SER A 84 -7.15 -9.36 -1.09
CA SER A 84 -6.09 -9.31 -2.10
C SER A 84 -6.63 -9.44 -3.53
N ALA A 85 -7.61 -10.33 -3.75
CA ALA A 85 -8.24 -10.46 -5.06
C ALA A 85 -8.95 -9.17 -5.47
N GLN A 86 -9.58 -8.49 -4.50
CA GLN A 86 -10.21 -7.20 -4.71
C GLN A 86 -9.17 -6.11 -5.00
N THR A 87 -8.08 -6.00 -4.24
CA THR A 87 -7.06 -4.97 -4.49
C THR A 87 -6.42 -5.13 -5.86
N ILE A 88 -6.07 -6.35 -6.26
CA ILE A 88 -5.46 -6.61 -7.58
C ILE A 88 -6.41 -6.24 -8.72
N SER A 89 -7.71 -6.53 -8.60
CA SER A 89 -8.67 -6.18 -9.66
C SER A 89 -8.85 -4.67 -9.83
N TYR A 90 -8.80 -3.91 -8.73
CA TYR A 90 -8.84 -2.45 -8.78
C TYR A 90 -7.50 -1.82 -9.21
N GLU A 91 -6.37 -2.47 -8.94
CA GLU A 91 -5.05 -1.99 -9.41
C GLU A 91 -4.99 -1.93 -10.93
N ILE A 92 -5.47 -2.96 -11.63
CA ILE A 92 -5.44 -3.02 -13.10
C ILE A 92 -6.23 -1.85 -13.71
N SER A 93 -7.45 -1.60 -13.22
CA SER A 93 -8.27 -0.51 -13.73
C SER A 93 -7.69 0.86 -13.41
N MET A 94 -7.13 1.04 -12.22
CA MET A 94 -6.47 2.28 -11.81
C MET A 94 -5.21 2.57 -12.62
N ILE A 95 -4.38 1.56 -12.92
CA ILE A 95 -3.19 1.71 -13.79
C ILE A 95 -3.61 2.22 -15.17
N LEU A 96 -4.64 1.62 -15.77
CA LEU A 96 -5.15 2.02 -17.09
C LEU A 96 -5.63 3.48 -17.08
N ILE A 97 -6.34 3.89 -16.02
CA ILE A 97 -6.85 5.27 -15.91
C ILE A 97 -5.70 6.28 -15.75
N LEU A 98 -4.70 5.99 -14.91
CA LEU A 98 -3.55 6.88 -14.66
C LEU A 98 -2.60 6.98 -15.86
N LEU A 99 -2.59 5.98 -16.74
CA LEU A 99 -1.77 5.99 -17.94
C LEU A 99 -2.23 7.04 -18.96
N PHE A 100 -3.52 7.37 -19.02
CA PHE A 100 -4.06 8.37 -19.95
C PHE A 100 -3.46 9.78 -19.77
N PRO A 101 -3.47 10.41 -18.58
CA PRO A 101 -2.85 11.72 -18.40
C PRO A 101 -1.33 11.68 -18.58
N ALA A 102 -0.67 10.58 -18.23
CA ALA A 102 0.76 10.40 -18.47
C ALA A 102 1.11 10.45 -19.96
N PHE A 103 0.29 9.83 -20.81
CA PHE A 103 0.47 9.91 -22.26
C PHE A 103 0.17 11.30 -22.83
N LEU A 104 -0.80 12.03 -22.28
CA LEU A 104 -1.10 13.40 -22.74
C LEU A 104 0.08 14.34 -22.52
N GLN A 105 0.76 14.24 -21.38
CA GLN A 105 1.86 15.12 -21.01
C GLN A 105 3.25 14.58 -21.38
N TRP A 106 3.33 13.37 -21.95
CA TRP A 106 4.59 12.70 -22.31
C TRP A 106 5.59 12.59 -21.14
N THR A 107 5.10 12.60 -19.90
CA THR A 107 5.93 12.54 -18.68
C THR A 107 5.28 11.65 -17.62
N PHE A 108 6.12 11.02 -16.78
CA PHE A 108 5.68 10.16 -15.68
C PHE A 108 5.87 10.81 -14.30
N SER A 109 6.24 12.09 -14.25
CA SER A 109 6.47 12.82 -13.01
C SER A 109 5.20 13.53 -12.55
N TRP A 110 4.77 13.26 -11.31
CA TRP A 110 3.61 13.91 -10.71
C TRP A 110 3.78 15.43 -10.57
N ASN A 111 5.00 15.92 -10.34
CA ASN A 111 5.27 17.36 -10.22
C ASN A 111 4.97 18.11 -11.52
N ILE A 112 5.32 17.54 -12.68
CA ILE A 112 4.98 18.15 -13.98
C ILE A 112 3.48 18.03 -14.23
N MET A 113 2.86 16.92 -13.84
CA MET A 113 1.42 16.74 -13.98
C MET A 113 0.58 17.66 -13.09
N TYR A 114 1.10 18.02 -11.91
CA TYR A 114 0.47 18.96 -11.00
C TYR A 114 0.60 20.42 -11.46
N ASN A 115 1.73 20.77 -12.08
CA ASN A 115 2.00 22.12 -12.58
C ASN A 115 1.55 22.33 -14.04
N GLY A 116 1.15 21.26 -14.73
CA GLY A 116 0.84 21.21 -16.16
C GLY A 116 -0.59 21.57 -16.51
#